data_AF-A0A132HGE8-F1
#
_entry.id   AF-A0A132HGE8-F1
#
_cell.length_a   1.000
_cell.length_b   1.000
_cell.length_c   1.000
_cell.angle_alpha   90.00
_cell.angle_beta   90.00
_cell.angle_gamma   90.00
#
_symmetry.space_group_name_H-M   'P 1'
#
loop_
_entity.id
_entity.type
_entity.pdbx_description
1 polymer ?
#
loop_
_entity_poly.entity_id
_entity_poly.type
_entity_poly.pdbx_seq_one_letter_code
_entity_poly.pdbx_strand_id
1 'polypeptide(L)'
;MDEVDENRVTRMVYYCILFEIVMEKLSSDIHIGHLIQEQLKVDQHSVGWLSREIGCTRNHVYKIFNKPSLDGDLLLRISLSMHFNFFQYYSAAFIERMKVRIGEEITE
;
A
#
# COMPACT_ATOMS: atom_id res chain seq x y z
N MET A 1 -10.26 22.55 30.44
CA MET A 1 -9.05 22.32 29.64
C MET A 1 -9.18 20.90 29.14
N ASP A 2 -10.08 20.69 28.17
CA ASP A 2 -10.41 19.37 27.62
C ASP A 2 -10.74 19.59 26.15
N GLU A 3 -9.72 19.51 25.31
CA GLU A 3 -9.84 19.58 23.85
C GLU A 3 -9.44 18.20 23.31
N VAL A 4 -10.29 17.22 23.56
CA VAL A 4 -10.18 15.89 22.95
C VAL A 4 -11.59 15.49 22.52
N ASP A 5 -11.75 15.26 21.21
CA ASP A 5 -12.63 14.26 20.58
C ASP A 5 -13.37 14.72 19.30
N GLU A 6 -12.84 15.68 18.54
CA GLU A 6 -13.35 15.94 17.16
C GLU A 6 -12.52 15.20 16.08
N ASN A 7 -11.35 14.72 16.46
CA ASN A 7 -10.37 14.14 15.52
C ASN A 7 -10.51 12.61 15.36
N ARG A 8 -11.22 11.92 16.26
CA ARG A 8 -11.30 10.45 16.26
C ARG A 8 -12.36 9.95 15.29
N VAL A 9 -13.54 10.59 15.28
CA VAL A 9 -14.60 10.32 14.30
C VAL A 9 -14.14 10.74 12.91
N THR A 10 -13.55 11.92 12.77
CA THR A 10 -13.00 12.40 11.48
C THR A 10 -11.93 11.44 10.93
N ARG A 11 -11.01 10.95 11.78
CA ARG A 11 -10.06 9.90 11.39
C ARG A 11 -10.74 8.58 11.04
N MET A 12 -11.74 8.15 11.81
CA MET A 12 -12.45 6.90 11.55
C MET A 12 -13.22 6.95 10.23
N VAL A 13 -13.90 8.07 9.96
CA VAL A 13 -14.57 8.32 8.68
C VAL A 13 -13.56 8.42 7.54
N TYR A 14 -12.43 9.10 7.75
CA TYR A 14 -11.32 9.12 6.77
C TYR A 14 -10.79 7.71 6.49
N TYR A 15 -10.57 6.88 7.51
CA TYR A 15 -10.13 5.50 7.32
C TYR A 15 -11.21 4.64 6.68
N CYS A 16 -12.50 4.85 6.98
CA CYS A 16 -13.61 4.14 6.33
C CYS A 16 -13.72 4.54 4.84
N ILE A 17 -13.65 5.83 4.51
CA ILE A 17 -13.70 6.32 3.12
C ILE A 17 -12.44 5.89 2.37
N LEU A 18 -11.26 5.99 2.98
CA LEU A 18 -10.01 5.50 2.42
C LEU A 18 -10.09 3.98 2.18
N PHE A 19 -10.69 3.24 3.11
CA PHE A 19 -10.93 1.81 2.95
C PHE A 19 -11.89 1.53 1.80
N GLU A 20 -13.01 2.24 1.66
CA GLU A 20 -13.95 2.09 0.52
C GLU A 20 -13.29 2.40 -0.83
N ILE A 21 -12.52 3.49 -0.94
CA ILE A 21 -11.79 3.86 -2.18
C ILE A 21 -10.69 2.84 -2.52
N VAL A 22 -9.98 2.34 -1.50
CA VAL A 22 -8.95 1.30 -1.70
C VAL A 22 -9.60 -0.03 -2.10
N MET A 23 -10.77 -0.35 -1.56
CA MET A 23 -11.51 -1.59 -1.83
C MET A 23 -12.05 -1.68 -3.25
N GLU A 24 -12.49 -0.57 -3.86
CA GLU A 24 -13.00 -0.57 -5.25
C GLU A 24 -11.93 -0.96 -6.29
N LYS A 25 -10.64 -0.88 -5.94
CA LYS A 25 -9.50 -1.08 -6.86
C LYS A 25 -8.76 -2.41 -6.67
N LEU A 26 -9.21 -3.25 -5.74
CA LEU A 26 -8.54 -4.48 -5.30
C LEU A 26 -8.91 -5.74 -6.10
N SER A 27 -9.73 -5.62 -7.16
CA SER A 27 -10.19 -6.76 -7.97
C SER A 27 -9.15 -7.33 -8.96
N SER A 28 -7.89 -6.89 -8.89
CA SER A 28 -6.81 -7.40 -9.75
C SER A 28 -5.57 -7.73 -8.93
N ASP A 29 -4.83 -8.77 -9.35
CA ASP A 29 -3.63 -9.27 -8.69
C ASP A 29 -2.71 -8.13 -8.23
N ILE A 30 -2.42 -8.07 -6.93
CA ILE A 30 -1.54 -7.06 -6.35
C ILE A 30 -0.18 -7.15 -7.04
N HIS A 31 0.18 -6.10 -7.77
CA HIS A 31 1.49 -5.94 -8.37
C HIS A 31 2.24 -4.78 -7.70
N ILE A 32 2.98 -5.08 -6.63
CA ILE A 32 3.57 -4.07 -5.75
C ILE A 32 4.53 -3.13 -6.48
N GLY A 33 5.27 -3.64 -7.48
CA GLY A 33 6.16 -2.83 -8.29
C GLY A 33 5.44 -1.73 -9.07
N HIS A 34 4.21 -2.00 -9.54
CA HIS A 34 3.41 -1.01 -10.27
C HIS A 34 2.87 0.03 -9.30
N LEU A 35 2.37 -0.39 -8.14
CA LEU A 35 1.88 0.50 -7.09
C LEU A 35 2.96 1.48 -6.62
N ILE A 36 4.20 1.00 -6.46
CA ILE A 36 5.35 1.87 -6.15
C ILE A 36 5.60 2.86 -7.28
N GLN A 37 5.56 2.41 -8.54
CA GLN A 37 5.76 3.28 -9.69
C GLN A 37 4.67 4.36 -9.82
N GLU A 38 3.42 4.00 -9.55
CA GLU A 38 2.29 4.93 -9.54
C GLU A 38 2.43 5.95 -8.42
N GLN A 39 2.70 5.51 -7.19
CA GLN A 39 2.90 6.42 -6.08
C GLN A 39 4.07 7.38 -6.33
N LEU A 40 5.17 6.89 -6.94
CA LEU A 40 6.31 7.74 -7.29
C LEU A 40 5.93 8.86 -8.27
N LYS A 41 5.01 8.58 -9.22
CA LYS A 41 4.47 9.59 -10.14
C LYS A 41 3.57 10.59 -9.42
N VAL A 42 2.72 10.12 -8.49
CA VAL A 42 1.84 10.96 -7.66
C VAL A 42 2.66 11.94 -6.82
N ASP A 43 3.74 11.47 -6.20
CA ASP A 43 4.66 12.28 -5.41
C ASP A 43 5.58 13.17 -6.27
N GLN A 44 5.49 13.06 -7.60
CA GLN A 44 6.29 13.80 -8.58
C GLN A 44 7.81 13.58 -8.42
N HIS A 45 8.19 12.41 -7.91
CA HIS A 45 9.58 12.02 -7.77
C HIS A 45 10.10 11.29 -9.02
N SER A 46 11.39 11.46 -9.29
CA SER A 46 12.04 10.76 -10.40
C SER A 46 12.53 9.37 -9.99
N VAL A 47 12.72 8.48 -10.96
CA VAL A 47 13.40 7.18 -10.73
C VAL A 47 14.80 7.36 -10.12
N GLY A 48 15.49 8.44 -10.50
CA GLY A 48 16.79 8.79 -9.95
C GLY A 48 16.73 9.29 -8.50
N TRP A 49 15.60 9.85 -8.07
CA TRP A 49 15.37 10.17 -6.67
C TRP A 49 15.22 8.89 -5.87
N LEU A 50 14.32 7.99 -6.28
CA LEU A 50 14.10 6.73 -5.57
C LEU A 50 15.37 5.90 -5.48
N SER A 51 16.15 5.82 -6.58
CA SER A 51 17.41 5.08 -6.57
C SER A 51 18.40 5.58 -5.51
N ARG A 52 18.42 6.90 -5.24
CA ARG A 52 19.26 7.48 -4.18
C ARG A 52 18.73 7.14 -2.80
N GLU A 53 17.43 7.31 -2.57
CA GLU A 53 16.80 7.04 -1.27
C GLU A 53 16.98 5.58 -0.81
N ILE A 54 16.86 4.62 -1.73
CA ILE A 54 17.03 3.20 -1.40
C ILE A 54 18.45 2.66 -1.68
N GLY A 55 19.41 3.55 -1.99
CA GLY A 55 20.83 3.22 -2.15
C GLY A 55 21.14 2.24 -3.28
N CYS A 56 20.50 2.37 -4.45
CA CYS A 56 20.70 1.47 -5.59
C CYS A 56 20.78 2.21 -6.94
N THR A 57 20.92 1.45 -8.03
CA THR A 57 20.98 2.01 -9.39
C THR A 57 19.59 2.20 -9.98
N ARG A 58 19.44 3.13 -10.93
CA ARG A 58 18.18 3.33 -11.68
C ARG A 58 17.70 2.04 -12.35
N ASN A 59 18.61 1.23 -12.90
CA ASN A 59 18.28 -0.06 -13.49
C ASN A 59 17.66 -1.02 -12.47
N HIS A 60 18.13 -1.00 -11.22
CA HIS A 60 17.51 -1.80 -10.17
C HIS A 60 16.10 -1.32 -9.84
N VAL A 61 15.87 0.00 -9.83
CA VAL A 61 14.53 0.57 -9.65
C VAL A 61 13.56 0.13 -10.77
N TYR A 62 13.98 0.15 -12.04
CA TYR A 62 13.15 -0.39 -13.12
C TYR A 62 12.85 -1.88 -12.95
N LYS A 63 13.79 -2.68 -12.44
CA LYS A 63 13.54 -4.07 -12.09
C LYS A 63 12.53 -4.21 -10.94
N ILE A 64 12.57 -3.33 -9.95
CA ILE A 64 11.60 -3.28 -8.85
C ILE A 64 10.18 -3.06 -9.40
N PHE A 65 10.00 -2.15 -10.36
CA PHE A 65 8.68 -1.87 -10.93
C PHE A 65 8.05 -3.08 -11.64
N ASN A 66 8.86 -3.99 -12.17
CA ASN A 66 8.39 -5.21 -12.84
C ASN A 66 8.19 -6.41 -11.90
N LYS A 67 8.36 -6.22 -10.58
CA LYS A 67 8.17 -7.31 -9.62
C LYS A 67 6.77 -7.27 -9.01
N PRO A 68 6.00 -8.38 -9.07
CA PRO A 68 4.67 -8.44 -8.46
C PRO A 68 4.73 -8.40 -6.94
N SER A 69 5.81 -8.94 -6.36
CA SER A 69 6.09 -8.90 -4.92
C SER A 69 7.55 -8.52 -4.67
N LEU A 70 7.82 -8.00 -3.48
CA LEU A 70 9.16 -7.65 -3.03
C LEU A 70 9.44 -8.33 -1.70
N ASP A 71 10.73 -8.50 -1.42
CA ASP A 71 11.19 -8.82 -0.07
C ASP A 71 10.70 -7.76 0.94
N GLY A 72 10.36 -8.21 2.15
CA GLY A 72 9.74 -7.37 3.19
C GLY A 72 10.62 -6.19 3.61
N ASP A 73 11.94 -6.39 3.73
CA ASP A 73 12.86 -5.32 4.13
C ASP A 73 13.01 -4.29 3.01
N LEU A 74 13.07 -4.74 1.76
CA LEU A 74 13.09 -3.83 0.62
C LEU A 74 11.81 -2.99 0.54
N LEU A 75 10.65 -3.62 0.72
CA LEU A 75 9.37 -2.94 0.72
C LEU A 75 9.27 -1.92 1.87
N LEU A 76 9.74 -2.28 3.06
CA LEU A 76 9.77 -1.40 4.22
C LEU A 76 10.63 -0.16 3.96
N ARG A 77 11.84 -0.32 3.42
CA ARG A 77 12.71 0.82 3.08
C ARG A 77 12.06 1.75 2.07
N ILE A 78 11.45 1.20 1.02
CA ILE A 78 10.73 1.98 0.01
C ILE A 78 9.57 2.74 0.66
N SER A 79 8.76 2.05 1.47
CA SER A 79 7.65 2.64 2.22
C SER A 79 8.08 3.82 3.08
N LEU A 80 9.19 3.69 3.81
CA LEU A 80 9.71 4.74 4.66
C LEU A 80 10.24 5.92 3.83
N SER A 81 10.97 5.66 2.73
CA SER A 81 11.48 6.73 1.87
C SER A 81 10.39 7.57 1.23
N MET A 82 9.26 6.94 0.87
CA MET A 82 8.12 7.60 0.22
C MET A 82 7.04 8.04 1.20
N HIS A 83 7.23 7.81 2.51
CA HIS A 83 6.22 8.05 3.55
C HIS A 83 4.83 7.43 3.22
N PHE A 84 4.82 6.25 2.59
CA PHE A 84 3.61 5.59 2.13
C PHE A 84 3.59 4.11 2.53
N ASN A 85 2.50 3.64 3.12
CA ASN A 85 2.38 2.26 3.58
C ASN A 85 1.97 1.32 2.43
N PHE A 86 2.93 0.66 1.79
CA PHE A 86 2.64 -0.32 0.73
C PHE A 86 2.15 -1.67 1.27
N PHE A 87 2.34 -1.97 2.56
CA PHE A 87 1.82 -3.21 3.17
C PHE A 87 0.30 -3.21 3.26
N GLN A 88 -0.35 -2.04 3.24
CA GLN A 88 -1.80 -1.93 3.32
C GLN A 88 -2.52 -2.73 2.23
N TYR A 89 -1.92 -2.86 1.03
CA TYR A 89 -2.48 -3.66 -0.05
C TYR A 89 -2.52 -5.14 0.29
N TYR A 90 -1.44 -5.68 0.86
CA TYR A 90 -1.41 -7.07 1.30
C TYR A 90 -2.35 -7.32 2.48
N SER A 91 -2.41 -6.41 3.45
CA SER A 91 -3.35 -6.51 4.58
C SER A 91 -4.80 -6.50 4.11
N ALA A 92 -5.14 -5.62 3.17
CA ALA A 92 -6.48 -5.53 2.60
C ALA A 92 -6.87 -6.85 1.88
N ALA A 93 -6.01 -7.36 1.00
CA ALA A 93 -6.28 -8.60 0.30
C ALA A 93 -6.26 -9.84 1.21
N PHE A 94 -5.49 -9.81 2.31
CA PHE A 94 -5.57 -10.86 3.33
C PHE A 94 -6.92 -10.85 4.02
N ILE A 95 -7.40 -9.68 4.46
CA ILE A 95 -8.73 -9.53 5.10
C ILE A 95 -9.84 -9.98 4.15
N GLU A 96 -9.78 -9.57 2.87
CA GLU A 96 -10.75 -9.97 1.86
C GLU A 96 -10.80 -11.49 1.67
N ARG A 97 -9.64 -12.13 1.49
CA ARG A 97 -9.55 -13.59 1.35
C ARG A 97 -10.02 -14.34 2.59
N MET A 98 -9.79 -13.78 3.79
CA MET A 98 -10.29 -14.36 5.05
C MET A 98 -11.82 -14.25 5.18
N LYS A 99 -12.43 -13.14 4.73
CA LYS A 99 -13.90 -12.98 4.73
C LYS A 99 -14.58 -14.03 3.86
N VAL A 100 -13.98 -14.37 2.71
CA VAL A 100 -14.49 -15.44 1.82
C VAL A 100 -14.55 -16.78 2.57
N ARG A 101 -13.49 -17.16 3.28
CA ARG A 101 -13.43 -18.46 4.00
C ARG A 101 -14.47 -18.58 5.11
N ILE A 102 -14.72 -17.49 5.86
CA ILE A 102 -15.74 -17.48 6.90
C ILE A 102 -17.16 -17.56 6.29
N GLY A 103 -17.36 -16.99 5.10
CA GLY A 103 -18.62 -17.13 4.37
C GLY A 103 -18.88 -18.58 3.90
N GLU A 104 -17.84 -19.34 3.59
CA GLU A 104 -17.94 -20.75 3.18
C GLU A 104 -18.23 -21.69 4.37
N GLU A 105 -17.64 -21.45 5.54
CA GLU A 105 -17.87 -22.26 6.76
C GLU A 105 -19.28 -22.07 7.37
N ILE A 106 -20.02 -21.03 7.02
CA ILE A 106 -21.40 -20.81 7.51
C ILE A 106 -22.44 -21.52 6.61
N THR A 107 -22.01 -22.07 5.46
CA THR A 107 -22.87 -22.78 4.50
C THR A 107 -22.75 -24.31 4.51
N GLU A 108 -21.92 -24.89 5.39
CA GLU A 108 -21.91 -26.33 5.73
C GLU A 108 -22.48 -26.58 7.13
#